data_AF-A0A940FQW4-F1
#
_entry.id   AF-A0A940FQW4-F1
#
_cell.length_a   1.000
_cell.length_b   1.000
_cell.length_c   1.000
_cell.angle_alpha   90.00
_cell.angle_beta   90.00
_cell.angle_gamma   90.00
#
_symmetry.space_group_name_H-M   'P 1'
#
loop_
_entity.id
_entity.type
_entity.pdbx_description
1 polymer ?
#
loop_
_entity_poly.entity_id
_entity_poly.type
_entity_poly.pdbx_seq_one_letter_code
_entity_poly.pdbx_strand_id
1 'polypeptide(L)'
;PDAVEYKKDNDKGEVWVQTWDILKGVHKATGVKIDAAAHRLYKLTKDNKIKMIVNYTNGNLMDEIAKSTSNRTNGKIYNHHENINTVRKLTYAFEKGDLDKVLTFYSDDAKFYDINYPWGKSLNKTEIRKTWQQFLDNFEIKSIEVIGYPDYLEYEMDEGREVLSWWKYNLVRKSDKKTIVLPMHISNSFNAEGKIDGEVVYYSESLLTK
;
A
#
# COMPACT_ATOMS: atom_id res chain seq x y z
N PRO A 1 -24.90 -22.00 -18.74
CA PRO A 1 -25.56 -22.72 -17.63
C PRO A 1 -25.69 -24.19 -18.02
N ASP A 2 -25.47 -25.08 -17.09
CA ASP A 2 -25.46 -26.53 -17.36
C ASP A 2 -26.57 -27.20 -16.56
N ALA A 3 -27.35 -28.07 -17.21
CA ALA A 3 -28.39 -28.86 -16.58
C ALA A 3 -27.87 -30.29 -16.31
N VAL A 4 -28.13 -30.79 -15.11
CA VAL A 4 -27.69 -32.12 -14.65
C VAL A 4 -28.89 -32.88 -14.10
N GLU A 5 -29.09 -34.08 -14.63
CA GLU A 5 -30.11 -35.03 -14.20
C GLU A 5 -29.45 -36.30 -13.68
N TYR A 6 -29.79 -36.70 -12.46
CA TYR A 6 -29.28 -37.92 -11.88
C TYR A 6 -30.15 -39.11 -12.31
N LYS A 7 -29.51 -40.17 -12.85
CA LYS A 7 -30.18 -41.39 -13.29
C LYS A 7 -30.57 -42.34 -12.15
N LYS A 8 -29.93 -42.19 -10.99
CA LYS A 8 -30.22 -42.94 -9.75
C LYS A 8 -30.73 -41.95 -8.70
N ASP A 9 -31.64 -42.41 -7.85
CA ASP A 9 -32.14 -41.67 -6.69
C ASP A 9 -32.82 -40.32 -7.05
N ASN A 10 -33.51 -40.28 -8.19
CA ASN A 10 -34.23 -39.12 -8.71
C ASN A 10 -35.71 -39.41 -9.01
N ASP A 11 -36.39 -40.10 -8.09
CA ASP A 11 -37.78 -40.55 -8.27
C ASP A 11 -38.78 -39.39 -8.46
N LYS A 12 -38.36 -38.15 -8.17
CA LYS A 12 -39.16 -36.93 -8.30
C LYS A 12 -38.91 -36.19 -9.62
N GLY A 13 -38.02 -36.68 -10.48
CA GLY A 13 -37.69 -36.05 -11.77
C GLY A 13 -37.13 -34.63 -11.62
N GLU A 14 -36.28 -34.41 -10.63
CA GLU A 14 -35.68 -33.10 -10.34
C GLU A 14 -34.43 -32.88 -11.21
N VAL A 15 -34.23 -31.63 -11.63
CA VAL A 15 -33.09 -31.20 -12.46
C VAL A 15 -32.27 -30.18 -11.69
N TRP A 16 -30.95 -30.28 -11.75
CA TRP A 16 -30.06 -29.24 -11.25
C TRP A 16 -29.57 -28.36 -12.38
N VAL A 17 -29.72 -27.05 -12.27
CA VAL A 17 -29.14 -26.07 -13.21
C VAL A 17 -28.03 -25.30 -12.51
N GLN A 18 -26.85 -25.29 -13.10
CA GLN A 18 -25.65 -24.63 -12.58
C GLN A 18 -25.33 -23.38 -13.42
N THR A 19 -25.06 -22.25 -12.78
CA THR A 19 -24.59 -21.02 -13.44
C THR A 19 -23.28 -20.55 -12.84
N TRP A 20 -22.36 -20.09 -13.68
CA TRP A 20 -21.12 -19.44 -13.29
C TRP A 20 -21.19 -18.00 -13.78
N ASP A 21 -21.37 -17.07 -12.86
CA ASP A 21 -21.57 -15.66 -13.14
C ASP A 21 -20.42 -14.86 -12.54
N ILE A 22 -19.95 -13.82 -13.24
CA ILE A 22 -19.05 -12.84 -12.65
C ILE A 22 -19.87 -11.61 -12.32
N LEU A 23 -20.02 -11.33 -11.03
CA LEU A 23 -20.65 -10.11 -10.56
C LEU A 23 -19.62 -8.99 -10.63
N LYS A 24 -19.90 -7.99 -11.47
CA LYS A 24 -19.09 -6.78 -11.60
C LYS A 24 -19.91 -5.56 -11.26
N GLY A 25 -19.37 -4.68 -10.44
CA GLY A 25 -20.03 -3.44 -10.09
C GLY A 25 -19.33 -2.69 -8.97
N VAL A 26 -20.00 -1.67 -8.47
CA VAL A 26 -19.56 -0.89 -7.31
C VAL A 26 -20.74 -0.79 -6.38
N HIS A 27 -20.56 -1.16 -5.11
CA HIS A 27 -21.62 -1.03 -4.12
C HIS A 27 -21.92 0.46 -3.90
N LYS A 28 -23.14 0.91 -4.23
CA LYS A 28 -23.50 2.33 -4.29
C LYS A 28 -23.23 3.11 -3.00
N ALA A 29 -23.42 2.49 -1.84
CA ALA A 29 -23.29 3.18 -0.55
C ALA A 29 -21.84 3.26 -0.05
N THR A 30 -21.05 2.21 -0.26
CA THR A 30 -19.71 2.07 0.34
C THR A 30 -18.57 2.26 -0.66
N GLY A 31 -18.85 2.22 -1.97
CA GLY A 31 -17.83 2.29 -3.01
C GLY A 31 -17.01 1.00 -3.18
N VAL A 32 -17.26 -0.04 -2.39
CA VAL A 32 -16.56 -1.33 -2.50
C VAL A 32 -16.76 -1.91 -3.89
N LYS A 33 -15.65 -2.21 -4.58
CA LYS A 33 -15.66 -2.83 -5.90
C LYS A 33 -16.10 -4.28 -5.78
N ILE A 34 -17.13 -4.63 -6.53
CA ILE A 34 -17.63 -5.99 -6.68
C ILE A 34 -16.97 -6.54 -7.94
N ASP A 35 -16.09 -7.52 -7.76
CA ASP A 35 -15.51 -8.34 -8.84
C ASP A 35 -15.37 -9.76 -8.29
N ALA A 36 -16.48 -10.50 -8.33
CA ALA A 36 -16.58 -11.80 -7.67
C ALA A 36 -17.24 -12.82 -8.58
N ALA A 37 -16.59 -13.98 -8.73
CA ALA A 37 -17.24 -15.16 -9.26
C ALA A 37 -18.33 -15.62 -8.28
N ALA A 38 -19.49 -15.93 -8.83
CA ALA A 38 -20.63 -16.51 -8.16
C ALA A 38 -21.00 -17.80 -8.90
N HIS A 39 -21.04 -18.91 -8.17
CA HIS A 39 -21.58 -20.17 -8.66
C HIS A 39 -22.94 -20.40 -8.00
N ARG A 40 -23.98 -20.57 -8.80
CA ARG A 40 -25.33 -20.83 -8.29
C ARG A 40 -25.86 -22.15 -8.81
N LEU A 41 -26.48 -22.91 -7.93
CA LEU A 41 -27.21 -24.11 -8.29
C LEU A 41 -28.70 -23.91 -8.01
N TYR A 42 -29.52 -24.21 -9.00
CA TYR A 42 -30.97 -24.21 -8.90
C TYR A 42 -31.46 -25.65 -8.97
N LYS A 43 -32.18 -26.10 -7.95
CA LYS A 43 -32.90 -27.37 -8.02
C LYS A 43 -34.31 -27.12 -8.54
N LEU A 44 -34.64 -27.69 -9.68
CA LEU A 44 -35.95 -27.55 -10.32
C LEU A 44 -36.81 -28.79 -10.09
N THR A 45 -38.10 -28.60 -9.87
CA THR A 45 -39.10 -29.67 -9.94
C THR A 45 -39.31 -30.10 -11.40
N LYS A 46 -39.97 -31.24 -11.62
CA LYS A 46 -40.39 -31.70 -12.96
C LYS A 46 -41.24 -30.67 -13.74
N ASP A 47 -41.93 -29.77 -13.03
CA ASP A 47 -42.75 -28.70 -13.61
C ASP A 47 -41.96 -27.37 -13.74
N ASN A 48 -40.63 -27.46 -13.70
CA ASN A 48 -39.68 -26.36 -13.83
C ASN A 48 -39.82 -25.25 -12.76
N LYS A 49 -40.26 -25.60 -11.55
CA LYS A 49 -40.32 -24.66 -10.42
C LYS A 49 -39.05 -24.74 -9.59
N ILE A 50 -38.50 -23.60 -9.18
CA ILE A 50 -37.32 -23.55 -8.31
C ILE A 50 -37.72 -24.03 -6.92
N LYS A 51 -37.12 -25.14 -6.49
CA LYS A 51 -37.28 -25.74 -5.16
C LYS A 51 -36.17 -25.33 -4.20
N MET A 52 -34.98 -25.05 -4.71
CA MET A 52 -33.81 -24.68 -3.91
C MET A 52 -32.84 -23.85 -4.74
N ILE A 53 -32.17 -22.90 -4.09
CA ILE A 53 -31.02 -22.17 -4.63
C ILE A 53 -29.86 -22.36 -3.66
N VAL A 54 -28.70 -22.77 -4.18
CA VAL A 54 -27.43 -22.81 -3.45
C VAL A 54 -26.50 -21.77 -4.06
N ASN A 55 -25.95 -20.88 -3.24
CA ASN A 55 -25.02 -19.84 -3.68
C ASN A 55 -23.62 -20.12 -3.13
N TYR A 56 -22.63 -20.19 -4.02
CA TYR A 56 -21.21 -20.19 -3.70
C TYR A 56 -20.64 -18.85 -4.17
N THR A 57 -20.37 -17.96 -3.22
CA THR A 57 -19.86 -16.62 -3.49
C THR A 57 -18.70 -16.30 -2.54
N ASN A 58 -17.84 -15.36 -2.92
CA ASN A 58 -16.78 -14.87 -2.06
C ASN A 58 -17.37 -14.06 -0.87
N GLY A 59 -17.50 -14.69 0.30
CA GLY A 59 -18.03 -14.07 1.52
C GLY A 59 -17.26 -12.83 1.97
N ASN A 60 -15.94 -12.79 1.75
CA ASN A 60 -15.08 -11.68 2.15
C ASN A 60 -15.52 -10.33 1.53
N LEU A 61 -16.07 -10.35 0.32
CA LEU A 61 -16.59 -9.15 -0.33
C LEU A 61 -17.82 -8.59 0.41
N MET A 62 -18.72 -9.48 0.84
CA MET A 62 -19.91 -9.08 1.59
C MET A 62 -19.54 -8.59 2.98
N ASP A 63 -18.55 -9.22 3.61
CA ASP A 63 -17.99 -8.77 4.89
C ASP A 63 -17.37 -7.38 4.79
N GLU A 64 -16.64 -7.09 3.71
CA GLU A 64 -16.06 -5.76 3.47
C GLU A 64 -17.15 -4.68 3.29
N ILE A 65 -18.20 -4.99 2.52
CA ILE A 65 -19.37 -4.11 2.39
C ILE A 65 -20.03 -3.87 3.74
N ALA A 66 -20.23 -4.92 4.54
CA ALA A 66 -20.87 -4.82 5.84
C ALA A 66 -20.02 -3.99 6.83
N LYS A 67 -18.71 -4.27 6.92
CA LYS A 67 -17.77 -3.52 7.79
C LYS A 67 -17.72 -2.03 7.43
N SER A 68 -17.81 -1.72 6.14
CA SER A 68 -17.83 -0.34 5.63
C SER A 68 -19.09 0.47 6.00
N THR A 69 -20.07 -0.12 6.69
CA THR A 69 -21.27 0.61 7.17
C THR A 69 -21.10 1.23 8.57
N SER A 70 -19.93 1.04 9.20
CA SER A 70 -19.64 1.54 10.53
C SER A 70 -18.24 2.15 10.62
N ASN A 71 -18.05 3.07 11.56
CA ASN A 71 -16.73 3.61 11.85
C ASN A 71 -15.90 2.59 12.64
N ARG A 72 -14.64 2.41 12.24
CA ARG A 72 -13.65 1.61 12.96
C ARG A 72 -12.37 2.42 13.15
N THR A 73 -11.79 2.37 14.35
CA THR A 73 -10.44 2.89 14.61
C THR A 73 -9.38 1.89 14.14
N ASN A 74 -8.18 2.36 13.81
CA ASN A 74 -7.07 1.50 13.43
C ASN A 74 -5.77 2.02 14.05
N GLY A 75 -5.69 1.95 15.38
CA GLY A 75 -4.50 2.34 16.11
C GLY A 75 -4.44 3.81 16.53
N LYS A 76 -3.23 4.29 16.79
CA LYS A 76 -2.94 5.61 17.38
C LYS A 76 -2.08 6.45 16.45
N ILE A 77 -2.30 7.76 16.50
CA ILE A 77 -1.50 8.77 15.80
C ILE A 77 -0.79 9.64 16.82
N TYR A 78 0.50 9.87 16.61
CA TYR A 78 1.34 10.73 17.45
C TYR A 78 1.99 11.81 16.58
N ASN A 79 1.95 13.06 17.06
CA ASN A 79 2.69 14.18 16.44
C ASN A 79 4.06 14.44 17.09
N HIS A 80 4.34 13.78 18.23
CA HIS A 80 5.63 13.78 18.92
C HIS A 80 5.92 12.35 19.42
N HIS A 81 7.00 11.76 18.92
CA HIS A 81 7.41 10.40 19.22
C HIS A 81 8.90 10.20 18.92
N GLU A 82 9.56 9.23 19.55
CA GLU A 82 10.98 8.95 19.29
C GLU A 82 11.25 8.54 17.82
N ASN A 83 10.33 7.82 17.19
CA ASN A 83 10.46 7.46 15.78
C ASN A 83 10.40 8.69 14.86
N ILE A 84 9.62 9.71 15.22
CA ILE A 84 9.64 11.02 14.51
C ILE A 84 10.99 11.69 14.70
N ASN A 85 11.58 11.63 15.91
CA ASN A 85 12.92 12.15 16.15
C ASN A 85 13.97 11.40 15.30
N THR A 86 13.83 10.08 15.15
CA THR A 86 14.68 9.26 14.26
C THR A 86 14.61 9.74 12.82
N VAL A 87 13.41 9.91 12.24
CA VAL A 87 13.26 10.40 10.85
C VAL A 87 13.84 11.80 10.67
N ARG A 88 13.64 12.71 11.64
CA ARG A 88 14.28 14.04 11.60
C ARG A 88 15.80 13.95 11.62
N LYS A 89 16.37 13.16 12.55
CA LYS A 89 17.83 12.96 12.65
C LYS A 89 18.43 12.36 11.38
N LEU A 90 17.73 11.39 10.78
CA LEU A 90 18.07 10.79 9.49
C LEU A 90 18.08 11.82 8.36
N THR A 91 17.00 12.60 8.24
CA THR A 91 16.83 13.59 7.17
C THR A 91 17.92 14.65 7.22
N TYR A 92 18.22 15.17 8.41
CA TYR A 92 19.28 16.17 8.57
C TYR A 92 20.70 15.60 8.55
N ALA A 93 20.88 14.28 8.72
CA ALA A 93 22.15 13.63 8.39
C ALA A 93 22.33 13.54 6.86
N PHE A 94 21.25 13.22 6.13
CA PHE A 94 21.25 13.20 4.68
C PHE A 94 21.49 14.59 4.07
N GLU A 95 20.88 15.64 4.64
CA GLU A 95 21.13 17.05 4.25
C GLU A 95 22.62 17.38 4.28
N LYS A 96 23.35 16.84 5.26
CA LYS A 96 24.79 17.04 5.46
C LYS A 96 25.67 16.10 4.62
N GLY A 97 25.06 15.22 3.83
CA GLY A 97 25.76 14.21 3.03
C GLY A 97 26.38 13.06 3.84
N ASP A 98 26.00 12.90 5.11
CA ASP A 98 26.56 11.89 6.01
C ASP A 98 25.86 10.53 5.82
N LEU A 99 26.15 9.87 4.69
CA LEU A 99 25.51 8.61 4.32
C LEU A 99 25.83 7.46 5.29
N ASP A 100 27.00 7.47 5.92
CA ASP A 100 27.35 6.47 6.92
C ASP A 100 26.44 6.60 8.15
N LYS A 101 26.20 7.83 8.63
CA LYS A 101 25.23 8.06 9.70
C LYS A 101 23.80 7.75 9.29
N VAL A 102 23.38 8.13 8.08
CA VAL A 102 22.04 7.82 7.56
C VAL A 102 21.76 6.32 7.65
N LEU A 103 22.71 5.48 7.21
CA LEU A 103 22.54 4.03 7.21
C LEU A 103 22.42 3.39 8.61
N THR A 104 22.83 4.08 9.68
CA THR A 104 22.72 3.59 11.07
C THR A 104 21.29 3.59 11.61
N PHE A 105 20.39 4.38 11.02
CA PHE A 105 18.98 4.45 11.42
C PHE A 105 18.15 3.29 10.87
N TYR A 106 18.65 2.61 9.84
CA TYR A 106 18.00 1.48 9.19
C TYR A 106 18.43 0.14 9.78
N SER A 107 17.53 -0.84 9.80
CA SER A 107 17.88 -2.26 10.00
C SER A 107 18.81 -2.75 8.89
N ASP A 108 19.39 -3.93 9.02
CA ASP A 108 20.33 -4.48 8.02
C ASP A 108 19.61 -5.01 6.77
N ASP A 109 18.38 -5.48 6.94
CA ASP A 109 17.52 -6.02 5.89
C ASP A 109 16.57 -4.99 5.26
N ALA A 110 16.70 -3.71 5.64
CA ALA A 110 15.84 -2.63 5.22
C ALA A 110 15.67 -2.54 3.69
N LYS A 111 14.44 -2.24 3.26
CA LYS A 111 14.05 -2.13 1.85
C LYS A 111 13.68 -0.70 1.48
N PHE A 112 14.21 -0.26 0.34
CA PHE A 112 14.04 1.11 -0.15
C PHE A 112 13.26 1.10 -1.46
N TYR A 113 12.16 1.83 -1.50
CA TYR A 113 11.26 1.93 -2.64
C TYR A 113 11.19 3.38 -3.12
N ASP A 114 11.17 3.56 -4.43
CA ASP A 114 10.98 4.86 -5.07
C ASP A 114 9.80 4.73 -6.04
N ILE A 115 8.82 5.65 -5.97
CA ILE A 115 7.65 5.59 -6.86
C ILE A 115 8.00 5.71 -8.34
N ASN A 116 9.20 6.20 -8.67
CA ASN A 116 9.68 6.34 -10.04
C ASN A 116 10.32 5.02 -10.57
N TYR A 117 10.45 3.98 -9.73
CA TYR A 117 10.92 2.67 -10.16
C TYR A 117 9.78 1.76 -10.66
N PRO A 118 10.10 0.71 -11.45
CA PRO A 118 9.11 -0.33 -11.79
C PRO A 118 8.46 -0.90 -10.53
N TRP A 119 7.16 -1.19 -10.63
CA TRP A 119 6.38 -1.72 -9.53
C TRP A 119 7.04 -2.95 -8.88
N GLY A 120 7.10 -2.95 -7.54
CA GLY A 120 7.68 -4.03 -6.75
C GLY A 120 9.21 -4.06 -6.70
N LYS A 121 9.91 -3.14 -7.40
CA LYS A 121 11.36 -3.02 -7.28
C LYS A 121 11.73 -2.31 -5.97
N SER A 122 12.60 -2.94 -5.19
CA SER A 122 13.27 -2.31 -4.05
C SER A 122 14.79 -2.44 -4.17
N LEU A 123 15.48 -1.59 -3.43
CA LEU A 123 16.92 -1.64 -3.24
C LEU A 123 17.25 -2.14 -1.83
N ASN A 124 18.44 -2.71 -1.66
CA ASN A 124 19.06 -2.95 -0.35
C ASN A 124 20.00 -1.79 0.05
N LYS A 125 20.56 -1.82 1.28
CA LYS A 125 21.45 -0.77 1.82
C LYS A 125 22.66 -0.45 0.93
N THR A 126 23.27 -1.46 0.29
CA THR A 126 24.43 -1.25 -0.59
C THR A 126 24.04 -0.52 -1.87
N GLU A 127 22.87 -0.87 -2.42
CA GLU A 127 22.36 -0.27 -3.66
C GLU A 127 21.82 1.15 -3.43
N ILE A 128 21.07 1.37 -2.36
CA ILE A 128 20.54 2.69 -2.04
C ILE A 128 21.67 3.67 -1.70
N ARG A 129 22.74 3.23 -1.03
CA ARG A 129 23.92 4.07 -0.77
C ARG A 129 24.52 4.62 -2.07
N LYS A 130 24.61 3.79 -3.11
CA LYS A 130 25.10 4.23 -4.44
C LYS A 130 24.15 5.24 -5.07
N THR A 131 22.84 5.02 -4.96
CA THR A 131 21.80 5.93 -5.48
C THR A 131 21.86 7.29 -4.78
N TRP A 132 21.96 7.29 -3.45
CA TRP A 132 22.14 8.51 -2.66
C TRP A 132 23.46 9.21 -2.96
N GLN A 133 24.56 8.48 -3.13
CA GLN A 133 25.83 9.08 -3.53
C GLN A 133 25.71 9.74 -4.90
N GLN A 134 25.09 9.08 -5.88
CA GLN A 134 24.84 9.66 -7.20
C GLN A 134 23.97 10.92 -7.11
N PHE A 135 22.97 10.94 -6.23
CA PHE A 135 22.18 12.14 -5.97
C PHE A 135 23.06 13.28 -5.44
N LEU A 136 23.87 13.01 -4.41
CA LEU A 136 24.80 13.99 -3.82
C LEU A 136 25.92 14.42 -4.78
N ASP A 137 26.30 13.57 -5.74
CA ASP A 137 27.26 13.92 -6.78
C ASP A 137 26.66 14.90 -7.80
N ASN A 138 25.37 14.76 -8.12
CA ASN A 138 24.66 15.57 -9.11
C ASN A 138 24.04 16.85 -8.55
N PHE A 139 23.69 16.87 -7.26
CA PHE A 139 22.97 17.97 -6.63
C PHE A 139 23.70 18.44 -5.37
N GLU A 140 23.74 19.75 -5.17
CA GLU A 140 24.04 20.35 -3.88
C GLU A 140 22.73 20.55 -3.12
N ILE A 141 22.65 20.04 -1.88
CA ILE A 141 21.51 20.28 -0.99
C ILE A 141 21.78 21.59 -0.24
N LYS A 142 20.93 22.61 -0.45
CA LYS A 142 21.02 23.89 0.28
C LYS A 142 20.34 23.81 1.64
N SER A 143 19.19 23.15 1.68
CA SER A 143 18.46 22.84 2.92
C SER A 143 17.38 21.79 2.64
N ILE A 144 16.98 21.08 3.69
CA ILE A 144 15.76 20.29 3.70
C ILE A 144 14.86 20.87 4.79
N GLU A 145 13.67 21.33 4.41
CA GLU A 145 12.73 21.92 5.37
C GLU A 145 11.53 20.98 5.56
N VAL A 146 11.14 20.76 6.81
CA VAL A 146 9.90 20.05 7.11
C VAL A 146 8.69 20.89 6.68
N ILE A 147 7.72 20.25 6.02
CA ILE A 147 6.43 20.86 5.70
C ILE A 147 5.42 20.34 6.72
N GLY A 148 4.89 21.25 7.56
CA GLY A 148 4.00 20.87 8.65
C GLY A 148 4.75 20.09 9.74
N TYR A 149 4.24 18.92 10.11
CA TYR A 149 4.87 18.02 11.07
C TYR A 149 4.73 16.56 10.59
N PRO A 150 5.73 15.69 10.85
CA PRO A 150 5.56 14.26 10.63
C PRO A 150 4.56 13.66 11.62
N ASP A 151 3.82 12.67 11.15
CA ASP A 151 2.92 11.86 11.98
C ASP A 151 3.47 10.44 12.11
N TYR A 152 3.42 9.90 13.33
CA TYR A 152 3.70 8.50 13.59
C TYR A 152 2.40 7.74 13.80
N LEU A 153 2.19 6.73 12.97
CA LEU A 153 1.03 5.85 12.95
C LEU A 153 1.42 4.51 13.55
N GLU A 154 0.77 4.16 14.66
CA GLU A 154 0.89 2.87 15.32
C GLU A 154 -0.41 2.10 15.12
N TYR A 155 -0.44 1.20 14.14
CA TYR A 155 -1.63 0.48 13.70
C TYR A 155 -1.98 -0.69 14.63
N GLU A 156 -3.28 -0.96 14.77
CA GLU A 156 -3.77 -2.19 15.44
C GLU A 156 -3.52 -3.44 14.57
N MET A 157 -3.61 -3.28 13.25
CA MET A 157 -3.41 -4.37 12.30
C MET A 157 -1.92 -4.59 12.05
N ASP A 158 -1.51 -5.86 12.11
CA ASP A 158 -0.16 -6.34 11.83
C ASP A 158 0.95 -5.65 12.64
N GLU A 159 0.58 -5.00 13.75
CA GLU A 159 1.46 -4.13 14.55
C GLU A 159 2.26 -3.12 13.69
N GLY A 160 1.64 -2.61 12.62
CA GLY A 160 2.30 -1.68 11.71
C GLY A 160 2.74 -0.39 12.42
N ARG A 161 3.95 0.08 12.11
CA ARG A 161 4.54 1.29 12.69
C ARG A 161 5.12 2.13 11.56
N GLU A 162 4.59 3.33 11.35
CA GLU A 162 4.91 4.13 10.17
C GLU A 162 5.09 5.60 10.54
N VAL A 163 6.16 6.25 10.08
CA VAL A 163 6.25 7.71 10.09
C VAL A 163 5.96 8.24 8.69
N LEU A 164 4.94 9.10 8.58
CA LEU A 164 4.66 9.88 7.39
C LEU A 164 5.26 11.27 7.56
N SER A 165 6.04 11.71 6.57
CA SER A 165 6.73 12.99 6.64
C SER A 165 6.76 13.72 5.30
N TRP A 166 6.70 15.04 5.36
CA TRP A 166 6.73 15.92 4.18
C TRP A 166 7.90 16.87 4.27
N TRP A 167 8.64 16.98 3.17
CA TRP A 167 9.90 17.71 3.10
C TRP A 167 9.98 18.55 1.84
N LYS A 168 10.61 19.71 1.95
CA LYS A 168 10.98 20.58 0.85
C LYS A 168 12.50 20.57 0.71
N TYR A 169 13.00 19.89 -0.30
CA TYR A 169 14.42 19.89 -0.63
C TYR A 169 14.72 21.09 -1.52
N ASN A 170 15.57 22.00 -1.04
CA ASN A 170 16.10 23.10 -1.85
C ASN A 170 17.45 22.67 -2.42
N LEU A 171 17.51 22.50 -3.73
CA LEU A 171 18.65 21.89 -4.42
C LEU A 171 19.26 22.87 -5.43
N VAL A 172 20.55 22.69 -5.71
CA VAL A 172 21.23 23.25 -6.88
C VAL A 172 21.81 22.11 -7.69
N ARG A 173 21.36 21.96 -8.93
CA ARG A 173 21.93 20.97 -9.86
C ARG A 173 23.31 21.41 -10.29
N LYS A 174 24.30 20.52 -10.16
CA LYS A 174 25.71 20.92 -10.33
C LYS A 174 26.11 21.16 -11.78
N SER A 175 25.45 20.48 -12.74
CA SER A 175 25.78 20.53 -14.16
C SER A 175 25.49 21.90 -14.79
N ASP A 176 24.38 22.53 -14.43
CA ASP A 176 23.91 23.78 -15.03
C ASP A 176 23.57 24.88 -14.01
N LYS A 177 23.81 24.62 -12.72
CA LYS A 177 23.56 25.54 -11.59
C LYS A 177 22.08 25.91 -11.42
N LYS A 178 21.16 25.12 -11.98
CA LYS A 178 19.73 25.35 -11.80
C LYS A 178 19.30 25.11 -10.35
N THR A 179 18.56 26.06 -9.78
CA THR A 179 17.89 25.88 -8.49
C THR A 179 16.60 25.09 -8.67
N ILE A 180 16.37 24.10 -7.80
CA ILE A 180 15.23 23.20 -7.85
C ILE A 180 14.62 23.12 -6.45
N VAL A 181 13.30 23.22 -6.38
CA VAL A 181 12.53 22.88 -5.18
C VAL A 181 11.89 21.53 -5.43
N LEU A 182 12.25 20.54 -4.62
CA LEU A 182 11.72 19.18 -4.70
C LEU A 182 10.88 18.87 -3.47
N PRO A 183 9.54 18.90 -3.59
CA PRO A 183 8.65 18.39 -2.56
C PRO A 183 8.73 16.86 -2.50
N MET A 184 8.86 16.32 -1.29
CA MET A 184 8.90 14.88 -1.05
C MET A 184 7.91 14.51 0.06
N HIS A 185 7.17 13.43 -0.13
CA HIS A 185 6.53 12.68 0.94
C HIS A 185 7.33 11.39 1.17
N ILE A 186 7.65 11.08 2.41
CA ILE A 186 8.43 9.91 2.78
C ILE A 186 7.67 9.13 3.84
N SER A 187 7.52 7.83 3.58
CA SER A 187 6.94 6.84 4.47
C SER A 187 8.10 5.98 5.01
N ASN A 188 8.36 6.02 6.32
CA ASN A 188 9.34 5.17 6.98
C ASN A 188 8.66 4.14 7.90
N SER A 189 8.78 2.86 7.55
CA SER A 189 8.29 1.73 8.36
C SER A 189 9.30 1.37 9.45
N PHE A 190 8.80 1.04 10.63
CA PHE A 190 9.62 0.70 11.79
C PHE A 190 9.35 -0.73 12.27
N ASN A 191 10.43 -1.45 12.57
CA ASN A 191 10.34 -2.72 13.27
C ASN A 191 10.09 -2.53 14.78
N ALA A 192 9.89 -3.63 15.51
CA ALA A 192 9.60 -3.60 16.94
C ALA A 192 10.75 -3.00 17.78
N GLU A 193 11.99 -3.04 17.27
CA GLU A 193 13.18 -2.47 17.91
C GLU A 193 13.35 -0.97 17.65
N GLY A 194 12.44 -0.34 16.89
CA GLY A 194 12.51 1.08 16.55
C GLY A 194 13.56 1.42 15.48
N LYS A 195 13.99 0.44 14.68
CA LYS A 195 14.79 0.65 13.47
C LYS A 195 13.91 0.75 12.24
N ILE A 196 14.34 1.53 11.26
CA ILE A 196 13.61 1.65 9.99
C ILE A 196 13.91 0.41 9.14
N ASP A 197 12.89 -0.36 8.80
CA ASP A 197 12.98 -1.57 7.96
C ASP A 197 12.39 -1.37 6.55
N GLY A 198 11.66 -0.28 6.33
CA GLY A 198 11.13 0.13 5.04
C GLY A 198 11.19 1.64 4.84
N GLU A 199 11.50 2.07 3.62
CA GLU A 199 11.30 3.45 3.20
C GLU A 199 10.66 3.51 1.81
N VAL A 200 9.63 4.33 1.66
CA VAL A 200 9.03 4.67 0.36
C VAL A 200 9.08 6.18 0.16
N VAL A 201 9.72 6.61 -0.93
CA VAL A 201 9.83 8.03 -1.30
C VAL A 201 8.87 8.38 -2.44
N TYR A 202 8.08 9.44 -2.25
CA TYR A 202 7.09 9.95 -3.18
C TYR A 202 7.49 11.36 -3.64
N TYR A 203 7.89 11.50 -4.91
CA TYR A 203 8.24 12.77 -5.52
C TYR A 203 8.20 12.69 -7.05
N SER A 204 8.19 13.85 -7.71
CA SER A 204 8.27 13.89 -9.18
C SER A 204 9.73 13.96 -9.65
N GLU A 205 10.25 12.86 -10.20
CA GLU A 205 11.60 12.83 -10.80
C GLU A 205 11.76 13.85 -11.94
N SER A 206 10.66 14.23 -12.61
CA SER A 206 10.68 15.23 -13.68
C SER A 206 11.18 16.61 -13.25
N LEU A 207 11.16 16.92 -11.94
CA LEU A 207 11.72 18.16 -11.40
C LEU A 207 13.25 18.14 -11.36
N LEU A 208 13.88 16.96 -11.37
CA LEU A 208 15.33 16.77 -11.33
C LEU A 208 15.98 16.81 -12.72
N THR A 209 15.21 16.47 -13.76
CA THR A 209 15.72 16.30 -15.14
C THR A 209 15.45 17.48 -16.07
N LYS A 210 14.45 18.33 -15.75
CA LYS A 210 14.20 19.60 -16.47
C LYS A 210 15.14 20.70 -16.05
#